data_AF-A0A6I0SGC8-F1
#
_entry.id   AF-A0A6I0SGC8-F1
#
_cell.length_a   1.000
_cell.length_b   1.000
_cell.length_c   1.000
_cell.angle_alpha   90.00
_cell.angle_beta   90.00
_cell.angle_gamma   90.00
#
_symmetry.space_group_name_H-M   'P 1'
#
loop_
_entity.id
_entity.type
_entity.pdbx_description
1 polymer ?
#
loop_
_entity_poly.entity_id
_entity_poly.type
_entity_poly.pdbx_seq_one_letter_code
_entity_poly.pdbx_strand_id
1 'polypeptide(L)'
;MKKIGVILSGCGVYDGSEIHEAVLTLLAISRSGAQAVCFAPDKQQVDVINHLTGEAMTETRNVLIEAARITRGEIRPLAQADAAELDALIVPGGFGAAMNL
;
A
#
# COMPACT_ATOMS: atom_id res chain seq x y z
N MET A 1 2.37 15.99 16.30
CA MET A 1 1.80 14.63 16.09
C MET A 1 2.80 13.85 15.26
N LYS A 2 3.13 12.61 15.62
CA LYS A 2 4.09 11.80 14.87
C LYS A 2 3.51 11.41 13.52
N LYS A 3 4.27 11.54 12.44
CA LYS A 3 3.88 11.19 11.07
C LYS A 3 4.56 9.89 10.66
N ILE A 4 3.77 8.86 10.36
CA ILE A 4 4.24 7.52 10.03
C ILE A 4 3.98 7.28 8.56
N GLY A 5 5.05 7.18 7.76
CA GLY A 5 4.94 6.79 6.36
C GLY A 5 4.48 5.33 6.26
N VAL A 6 3.48 5.06 5.42
CA VAL A 6 3.02 3.69 5.13
C VAL A 6 3.14 3.46 3.62
N ILE A 7 4.03 2.56 3.20
CA ILE A 7 4.25 2.27 1.78
C ILE A 7 3.43 1.06 1.38
N LEU A 8 2.52 1.24 0.43
CA LEU A 8 1.65 0.21 -0.11
C LEU A 8 2.07 -0.17 -1.53
N SER A 9 1.70 -1.38 -1.94
CA SER A 9 2.12 -2.01 -3.19
C SER A 9 0.97 -2.50 -4.06
N GLY A 10 -0.28 -2.16 -3.73
CA GLY A 10 -1.51 -2.57 -4.42
C GLY A 10 -2.62 -2.87 -3.40
N CYS A 11 -3.62 -3.68 -3.75
CA CYS A 11 -4.73 -4.03 -2.85
C CYS A 11 -5.15 -5.50 -2.96
N GLY A 12 -4.34 -6.39 -2.39
CA GLY A 12 -4.53 -7.84 -2.47
C GLY A 12 -3.24 -8.58 -2.15
N VAL A 13 -3.30 -9.70 -1.43
CA VAL A 13 -2.10 -10.40 -0.97
C VAL A 13 -1.21 -10.92 -2.09
N TYR A 14 -1.78 -11.30 -3.25
CA TYR A 14 -1.01 -11.92 -4.33
C TYR A 14 -0.41 -10.93 -5.33
N ASP A 15 -1.00 -9.74 -5.47
CA ASP A 15 -0.60 -8.75 -6.48
C ASP A 15 -0.40 -7.33 -5.91
N GLY A 16 -0.48 -7.17 -4.58
CA GLY A 16 -0.39 -5.90 -3.89
C GLY A 16 -0.01 -6.04 -2.42
N SER A 17 -0.46 -5.06 -1.62
CA SER A 17 -0.32 -5.13 -0.16
C SER A 17 -1.31 -6.13 0.43
N GLU A 18 -0.87 -6.87 1.45
CA GLU A 18 -1.77 -7.69 2.27
C GLU A 18 -2.75 -6.76 3.01
N ILE A 19 -4.05 -6.96 2.76
CA ILE A 19 -5.09 -6.01 3.16
C ILE A 19 -5.21 -5.98 4.68
N HIS A 20 -5.12 -7.11 5.37
CA HIS A 20 -5.26 -7.16 6.83
C HIS A 20 -4.07 -6.52 7.54
N GLU A 21 -2.84 -6.79 7.12
CA GLU A 21 -1.61 -6.19 7.62
C GLU A 21 -1.65 -4.68 7.44
N ALA A 22 -2.07 -4.20 6.27
CA ALA A 22 -2.22 -2.77 6.01
C ALA A 22 -3.27 -2.15 6.94
N VAL A 23 -4.46 -2.73 7.06
CA VAL A 23 -5.53 -2.23 7.94
C VAL A 23 -5.12 -2.25 9.41
N LEU A 24 -4.50 -3.33 9.88
CA LEU A 24 -4.03 -3.45 11.27
C LEU A 24 -2.89 -2.47 11.57
N THR A 25 -2.02 -2.21 10.59
CA THR A 25 -0.99 -1.17 10.68
C THR A 25 -1.63 0.21 10.86
N LEU A 26 -2.58 0.58 10.00
CA LEU A 26 -3.30 1.85 10.08
C LEU A 26 -4.09 1.98 11.40
N LEU A 27 -4.72 0.91 11.86
CA LEU A 27 -5.42 0.85 13.13
C LEU A 27 -4.48 1.10 14.31
N ALA A 28 -3.30 0.47 14.31
CA ALA A 28 -2.32 0.63 15.37
C ALA A 28 -1.76 2.07 15.42
N ILE A 29 -1.41 2.64 14.26
CA ILE A 29 -0.96 4.04 14.15
C ILE A 29 -2.02 4.99 14.73
N SER A 30 -3.28 4.82 14.31
CA SER A 30 -4.40 5.64 14.78
C SER A 30 -4.64 5.52 16.29
N ARG A 31 -4.64 4.28 16.82
CA ARG A 31 -4.79 4.02 18.27
C ARG A 31 -3.67 4.62 19.12
N SER A 32 -2.48 4.81 18.55
CA SER A 32 -1.35 5.46 19.21
C SER A 32 -1.37 7.00 19.08
N GLY A 33 -2.39 7.59 18.46
CA GLY A 33 -2.51 9.04 18.29
C GLY A 33 -1.50 9.63 17.29
N ALA A 34 -0.97 8.80 16.39
CA ALA A 34 -0.10 9.21 15.30
C ALA A 34 -0.88 9.33 13.98
N GLN A 35 -0.30 10.02 13.00
CA GLN A 35 -0.87 10.19 11.67
C GLN A 35 -0.23 9.20 10.69
N ALA A 36 -1.04 8.40 10.02
CA ALA A 36 -0.59 7.63 8.87
C ALA A 36 -0.49 8.54 7.63
N VAL A 37 0.60 8.42 6.89
CA VAL A 37 0.83 9.14 5.64
C VAL A 37 1.14 8.09 4.59
N CYS A 38 0.12 7.75 3.79
CA CYS A 38 0.21 6.61 2.88
C CYS A 38 0.80 6.99 1.53
N PHE A 39 1.61 6.11 0.97
CA PHE A 39 2.19 6.24 -0.35
C PHE A 39 2.16 4.93 -1.11
N ALA A 40 2.16 5.00 -2.44
CA ALA A 40 2.37 3.85 -3.32
C ALA A 40 3.04 4.31 -4.63
N PRO A 41 3.88 3.48 -5.29
CA PRO A 41 4.41 3.81 -6.60
C PRO A 41 3.29 4.03 -7.63
N ASP A 42 3.36 5.11 -8.41
CA ASP A 42 2.43 5.34 -9.51
C ASP A 42 2.94 4.63 -10.77
N LYS A 43 2.67 3.32 -10.87
CA LYS A 43 3.04 2.44 -11.98
C LYS A 43 2.05 1.30 -12.14
N GLN A 44 2.12 0.57 -13.25
CA GLN A 44 1.36 -0.67 -13.43
C GLN A 44 1.86 -1.76 -12.47
N GLN A 45 0.94 -2.57 -11.94
CA GLN A 45 1.30 -3.83 -11.27
C GLN A 45 1.98 -4.78 -12.27
N VAL A 46 2.88 -5.63 -11.79
CA VAL A 46 3.53 -6.65 -12.64
C VAL A 46 2.50 -7.65 -13.19
N ASP A 47 1.57 -8.07 -12.34
CA ASP A 47 0.45 -8.96 -12.66
C ASP A 47 -0.83 -8.54 -11.91
N VAL A 48 -1.94 -9.14 -12.32
CA VAL A 48 -3.24 -9.02 -11.64
C VAL A 48 -3.71 -10.43 -11.36
N ILE A 49 -3.98 -10.74 -10.10
CA ILE A 49 -4.29 -12.10 -9.67
C ILE A 49 -5.76 -12.20 -9.24
N ASN A 50 -6.45 -13.20 -9.80
CA ASN A 50 -7.75 -13.59 -9.29
C ASN A 50 -7.55 -14.28 -7.94
N HIS A 51 -7.90 -13.60 -6.86
CA HIS A 51 -7.70 -14.11 -5.51
C HIS A 51 -8.59 -15.31 -5.16
N LEU A 52 -9.62 -15.62 -5.95
CA LEU A 52 -10.45 -16.81 -5.77
C LEU A 52 -9.76 -18.08 -6.34
N THR A 53 -9.12 -17.96 -7.50
CA THR A 53 -8.51 -19.11 -8.20
C THR A 53 -6.99 -19.18 -8.02
N GLY A 54 -6.34 -18.08 -7.67
CA GLY A 54 -4.88 -17.93 -7.62
C GLY A 54 -4.22 -17.73 -8.99
N GLU A 55 -5.01 -17.55 -10.05
CA GLU A 55 -4.52 -17.45 -11.42
C GLU A 55 -4.36 -15.99 -11.88
N ALA A 56 -3.42 -15.76 -12.79
CA ALA A 56 -3.25 -14.47 -13.44
C ALA A 56 -4.44 -14.13 -14.35
N MET A 57 -4.84 -12.86 -14.32
CA MET A 57 -5.90 -12.30 -15.16
C MET A 57 -5.31 -11.55 -16.35
N THR A 58 -6.01 -11.57 -17.49
CA THR A 58 -5.62 -10.81 -18.69
C THR A 58 -6.11 -9.37 -18.61
N GLU A 59 -5.66 -8.64 -17.61
CA GLU A 59 -5.96 -7.22 -17.38
C GLU A 59 -4.76 -6.50 -16.76
N THR A 60 -4.83 -5.17 -16.68
CA THR A 60 -3.80 -4.35 -16.04
C THR A 60 -4.42 -3.44 -15.00
N ARG A 61 -3.71 -3.25 -13.89
CA ARG A 61 -4.08 -2.30 -12.82
C ARG A 61 -2.88 -1.43 -12.45
N ASN A 62 -3.15 -0.27 -11.87
CA ASN A 62 -2.12 0.64 -11.38
C ASN A 62 -2.00 0.49 -9.85
N VAL A 63 -0.77 0.39 -9.36
CA VAL A 63 -0.42 0.17 -7.95
C VAL A 63 -1.02 1.25 -7.04
N LEU A 64 -0.84 2.52 -7.38
CA LEU A 64 -1.37 3.65 -6.60
C LEU A 64 -2.90 3.68 -6.62
N ILE A 65 -3.52 3.47 -7.79
CA ILE A 65 -4.98 3.45 -7.93
C ILE A 65 -5.61 2.35 -7.09
N GLU A 66 -5.04 1.14 -7.12
CA GLU A 66 -5.56 0.04 -6.32
C GLU A 66 -5.30 0.22 -4.82
N ALA A 67 -4.10 0.69 -4.43
CA ALA A 67 -3.78 0.97 -3.03
C ALA A 67 -4.69 2.05 -2.42
N ALA A 68 -5.22 2.99 -3.21
CA ALA A 68 -6.19 3.99 -2.75
C ALA A 68 -7.48 3.37 -2.18
N ARG A 69 -7.80 2.11 -2.51
CA ARG A 69 -8.93 1.36 -1.91
C ARG A 69 -8.71 1.14 -0.41
N ILE A 70 -7.49 0.79 -0.01
CA ILE A 70 -7.12 0.55 1.39
C ILE A 70 -7.22 1.85 2.20
N THR A 71 -6.76 2.95 1.62
CA THR A 71 -6.64 4.25 2.31
C THR A 71 -7.86 5.15 2.13
N ARG A 72 -8.91 4.67 1.46
CA ARG A 72 -10.13 5.43 1.16
C ARG A 72 -9.84 6.75 0.41
N GLY A 73 -8.85 6.73 -0.48
CA GLY A 73 -8.41 7.88 -1.26
C GLY A 73 -7.30 8.74 -0.62
N GLU A 74 -6.95 8.52 0.65
CA GLU A 74 -5.88 9.25 1.35
C GLU A 74 -4.50 8.63 1.07
N ILE A 75 -4.00 8.77 -0.17
CA ILE A 75 -2.70 8.24 -0.60
C ILE A 75 -2.05 9.17 -1.61
N ARG A 76 -0.71 9.18 -1.67
CA ARG A 76 0.07 9.97 -2.64
C ARG A 76 1.04 9.08 -3.43
N PRO A 77 1.48 9.49 -4.62
CA PRO A 77 2.59 8.85 -5.30
C PRO A 77 3.84 8.77 -4.43
N LEU A 78 4.54 7.63 -4.44
CA LEU A 78 5.76 7.42 -3.65
C LEU A 78 6.86 8.44 -3.92
N ALA A 79 6.96 8.94 -5.16
CA ALA A 79 7.90 9.98 -5.54
C ALA A 79 7.69 11.32 -4.79
N GLN A 80 6.54 11.52 -4.14
CA GLN A 80 6.24 12.69 -3.31
C GLN A 80 6.55 12.47 -1.82
N ALA A 81 7.09 11.31 -1.45
CA ALA A 81 7.50 11.08 -0.07
C ALA A 81 8.76 11.88 0.25
N ASP A 82 8.69 12.70 1.30
CA ASP A 82 9.83 13.43 1.84
C ASP A 82 10.20 12.86 3.21
N ALA A 83 11.42 12.33 3.32
CA ALA A 83 11.94 11.76 4.55
C ALA A 83 12.02 12.80 5.69
N ALA A 84 12.17 14.09 5.38
CA ALA A 84 12.19 15.15 6.37
C ALA A 84 10.81 15.41 7.01
N GLU A 85 9.72 14.97 6.38
CA GLU A 85 8.36 15.12 6.88
C GLU A 85 7.86 13.92 7.72
N LEU A 86 8.65 12.85 7.84
CA LEU A 86 8.23 11.59 8.46
C LEU A 86 9.10 11.26 9.68
N ASP A 87 8.46 10.74 10.72
CA ASP A 87 9.15 10.30 11.94
C ASP A 87 9.51 8.81 11.91
N ALA A 88 8.82 8.02 11.07
CA ALA A 88 9.04 6.59 10.89
C ALA A 88 8.47 6.12 9.55
N LEU A 89 8.83 4.89 9.15
CA LEU A 89 8.35 4.22 7.95
C LEU A 89 7.93 2.78 8.28
N ILE A 90 6.78 2.36 7.75
CA ILE A 90 6.30 0.98 7.79
C ILE A 90 5.96 0.54 6.37
N VAL A 91 6.33 -0.69 6.03
CA VAL A 91 6.03 -1.32 4.73
C VAL A 91 5.28 -2.63 5.02
N PRO A 92 3.94 -2.65 4.95
CA PRO A 92 3.16 -3.88 5.05
C PRO A 92 3.57 -4.90 3.98
N GLY A 93 3.35 -6.18 4.26
CA GLY A 93 3.67 -7.28 3.35
C GLY A 93 2.67 -7.44 2.21
N GLY A 94 2.50 -8.69 1.78
CA GLY A 94 1.87 -9.05 0.51
C GLY A 94 2.90 -9.23 -0.61
N PHE A 95 2.60 -10.07 -1.59
CA PHE A 95 3.50 -10.39 -2.70
C PHE A 95 3.79 -9.16 -3.57
N GLY A 96 2.89 -8.17 -3.60
CA GLY A 96 3.17 -6.88 -4.23
C GLY A 96 4.38 -6.18 -3.64
N ALA A 97 4.76 -6.43 -2.38
CA ALA A 97 5.99 -5.87 -1.82
C ALA A 97 7.26 -6.42 -2.50
N ALA A 98 7.23 -7.67 -2.98
CA ALA A 98 8.35 -8.28 -3.71
C ALA A 98 8.34 -7.96 -5.21
N MET A 99 7.18 -7.59 -5.77
CA MET A 99 6.98 -7.43 -7.21
C MET A 99 6.87 -5.97 -7.65
N ASN A 100 6.20 -5.13 -6.84
CA ASN A 100 5.82 -3.77 -7.21
C ASN A 100 6.66 -2.69 -6.52
N LEU A 101 7.51 -3.01 -5.54
CA LEU A 101 8.36 -2.02 -4.85
C LEU A 101 9.81 -2.04 -5.34
#